data_AF-D7JGF6-F1
#
_entry.id   AF-D7JGF6-F1
#
_cell.length_a   1.000
_cell.length_b   1.000
_cell.length_c   1.000
_cell.angle_alpha   90.00
_cell.angle_beta   90.00
_cell.angle_gamma   90.00
#
_symmetry.space_group_name_H-M   'P 1'
#
loop_
_entity.id
_entity.type
_entity.pdbx_description
1 polymer ?
#
loop_
_entity_poly.entity_id
_entity_poly.type
_entity_poly.pdbx_seq_one_letter_code
_entity_poly.pdbx_strand_id
1 'polypeptide(L)' 'MATYTITINERTKEGKSLLNYLDSLGLICQKPDKNAISEAMKKKIDKAIEDERRGQVMRFGSLDKLRKHLDTL' A
#
# COMPACT_ATOMS: atom_id res chain seq x y z
N MET A 1 -30.34 18.20 19.01
CA MET A 1 -28.97 17.69 18.79
C MET A 1 -28.30 18.66 17.84
N ALA A 2 -27.26 19.38 18.28
CA ALA A 2 -26.60 20.37 17.44
C ALA A 2 -25.46 19.71 16.67
N THR A 3 -25.35 20.00 15.38
CA THR A 3 -24.27 19.51 14.52
C THR A 3 -23.19 20.59 14.43
N TYR A 4 -21.96 20.22 14.71
CA TYR A 4 -20.80 21.09 14.59
C TYR A 4 -19.92 20.60 13.45
N THR A 5 -19.53 21.51 12.56
CA THR A 5 -18.62 21.23 11.45
C THR A 5 -17.25 21.81 11.79
N ILE A 6 -16.21 20.98 11.69
CA ILE A 6 -14.83 21.39 11.93
C ILE A 6 -14.03 21.10 10.65
N THR A 7 -13.29 22.09 10.17
CA THR A 7 -12.41 21.96 9.00
C THR A 7 -10.98 21.69 9.46
N ILE A 8 -10.35 20.63 8.96
CA ILE A 8 -8.98 20.23 9.33
C ILE A 8 -8.09 20.35 8.09
N ASN A 9 -6.89 20.93 8.26
CA ASN A 9 -5.89 21.01 7.20
C ASN A 9 -4.95 19.79 7.27
N GLU A 10 -5.19 18.80 6.40
CA GLU A 10 -4.39 17.57 6.29
C GLU A 10 -2.94 17.76 5.79
N ARG A 11 -2.56 18.97 5.36
CA ARG A 11 -1.18 19.23 4.89
C ARG A 11 -0.20 19.49 6.03
N THR A 12 -0.68 19.81 7.23
CA THR A 12 0.18 20.08 8.39
C THR A 12 0.45 18.80 9.17
N LYS A 13 1.58 18.76 9.90
CA LYS A 13 1.93 17.61 10.77
C LYS A 13 0.83 17.32 11.79
N GLU A 14 0.30 18.37 12.41
CA GLU A 14 -0.77 18.28 13.40
C GLU A 14 -2.08 17.80 12.77
N GLY A 15 -2.43 18.29 11.58
CA GLY A 15 -3.63 17.87 10.86
C GLY A 15 -3.59 16.39 10.45
N LYS A 16 -2.43 15.91 9.96
CA LYS A 16 -2.21 14.47 9.70
C LYS A 16 -2.31 13.63 10.96
N SER A 17 -1.69 14.07 12.06
CA SER A 17 -1.73 13.37 13.34
C SER A 17 -3.15 13.23 13.86
N LEU A 18 -3.93 14.31 13.80
CA LEU A 18 -5.33 14.33 14.24
C LEU A 18 -6.21 13.43 13.36
N LEU A 19 -6.03 13.44 12.04
CA LEU A 19 -6.72 12.54 11.12
C LEU A 19 -6.41 11.07 11.44
N ASN A 20 -5.15 10.73 11.65
CA ASN A 20 -4.73 9.37 11.99
C ASN A 20 -5.30 8.90 13.35
N TYR A 21 -5.40 9.81 14.32
CA TYR A 21 -6.02 9.52 15.60
C TYR A 21 -7.52 9.23 15.46
N LEU A 22 -8.24 10.06 14.70
CA LEU A 22 -9.67 9.88 14.43
C LEU A 22 -9.96 8.59 13.64
N ASP A 23 -9.07 8.23 12.73
CA ASP A 23 -9.13 7.00 11.93
C ASP A 23 -8.93 5.75 12.78
N SER A 24 -7.93 5.76 13.67
CA SER A 24 -7.68 4.68 14.63
C SER A 24 -8.88 4.42 15.55
N LEU A 25 -9.63 5.48 15.88
CA LEU A 25 -10.88 5.38 16.63
C LEU A 25 -12.08 4.91 15.79
N GLY A 26 -11.94 4.78 14.46
CA GLY A 26 -13.01 4.40 13.55
C GLY A 26 -14.11 5.44 13.39
N LEU A 27 -13.86 6.69 13.82
CA LEU A 27 -14.84 7.78 13.82
C LEU A 27 -14.92 8.50 12.48
N ILE A 28 -13.93 8.30 11.61
CA ILE A 28 -13.90 8.84 10.25
C ILE A 28 -13.74 7.71 9.26
N CYS A 29 -14.53 7.75 8.18
CA CYS A 29 -14.34 6.87 7.04
C CYS A 29 -13.40 7.57 6.07
N GLN A 30 -12.09 7.35 6.20
CA GLN A 30 -11.14 7.83 5.21
C GLN A 30 -11.43 7.09 3.89
N LYS A 31 -11.68 7.85 2.82
CA LYS A 31 -11.66 7.27 1.47
C LYS A 31 -10.25 6.70 1.28
N PRO A 32 -10.09 5.41 0.99
CA PRO A 32 -8.77 4.84 0.83
C PRO A 32 -8.03 5.63 -0.25
N ASP A 33 -6.91 6.21 0.15
CA ASP A 33 -6.03 6.93 -0.76
C ASP A 33 -5.64 5.95 -1.87
N LYS A 34 -5.97 6.27 -3.12
CA LYS A 34 -5.69 5.36 -4.26
C LYS A 34 -4.19 5.08 -4.43
N ASN A 35 -3.33 5.84 -3.75
CA ASN A 35 -1.88 5.65 -3.69
C ASN A 35 -1.38 5.00 -2.40
N ALA A 36 -2.25 4.68 -1.43
CA ALA A 36 -1.84 3.91 -0.26
C ALA A 36 -1.57 2.46 -0.67
N ILE A 37 -0.32 2.15 -0.96
CA ILE A 37 0.17 0.77 -1.08
C ILE A 37 -0.15 0.11 0.26
N SER A 38 -1.12 -0.82 0.25
CA SER A 38 -1.51 -1.54 1.46
C SER A 38 -0.28 -2.20 2.10
N GLU A 39 -0.25 -2.31 3.43
CA GLU A 39 0.86 -2.97 4.11
C GLU A 39 1.12 -4.40 3.59
N ALA A 40 0.05 -5.08 3.14
CA ALA A 40 0.14 -6.37 2.48
C ALA A 40 0.90 -6.31 1.15
N MET A 41 0.65 -5.26 0.34
CA MET A 41 1.36 -5.03 -0.93
C MET A 41 2.83 -4.65 -0.67
N LYS A 42 3.09 -3.82 0.35
CA LYS A 42 4.44 -3.45 0.77
C LYS A 42 5.27 -4.68 1.19
N LYS A 43 4.69 -5.57 2.01
CA LYS A 43 5.34 -6.85 2.38
C LYS A 43 5.67 -7.74 1.18
N LYS A 44 4.80 -7.78 0.16
CA LYS A 44 5.06 -8.53 -1.08
C LYS A 44 6.22 -7.95 -1.86
N ILE A 45 6.34 -6.62 -1.91
CA ILE A 45 7.43 -5.91 -2.59
C ILE A 45 8.75 -6.15 -1.84
N ASP A 46 8.79 -5.97 -0.52
CA ASP A 46 9.98 -6.26 0.30
C ASP A 46 10.45 -7.70 0.11
N LYS A 47 9.52 -8.67 0.14
CA LYS A 47 9.84 -10.07 -0.10
C LYS A 47 10.42 -10.30 -1.51
N ALA A 48 9.81 -9.73 -2.55
CA ALA A 48 10.32 -9.86 -3.91
C ALA A 48 11.72 -9.27 -4.09
N ILE A 49 12.03 -8.16 -3.40
CA ILE A 49 13.37 -7.54 -3.38
C ILE A 49 14.37 -8.44 -2.65
N GLU A 50 13.99 -9.03 -1.52
CA GLU A 50 14.83 -10.00 -0.81
C GLU A 50 15.11 -11.26 -1.63
N ASP A 51 14.10 -11.81 -2.32
CA ASP A 51 14.24 -12.94 -3.22
C ASP A 51 15.20 -12.59 -4.39
N GLU A 52 15.14 -11.36 -4.92
CA GLU A 52 16.07 -10.88 -5.94
C GLU A 52 17.51 -10.85 -5.41
N ARG A 53 17.69 -10.30 -4.21
CA ARG A 53 19.01 -10.17 -3.55
C ARG A 53 19.62 -11.53 -3.20
N ARG A 54 18.79 -12.52 -2.87
CA ARG A 54 19.21 -13.91 -2.60
C ARG A 54 19.45 -14.73 -3.87
N GLY A 55 19.14 -14.18 -5.05
CA GLY A 55 19.24 -14.89 -6.32
C GLY A 55 18.18 -15.99 -6.49
N GLN A 56 17.11 -15.97 -5.69
CA GLN A 56 15.98 -16.89 -5.77
C GLN A 56 14.91 -16.42 -6.77
N VAL A 57 15.32 -15.63 -7.76
CA VAL A 57 14.44 -15.11 -8.81
C VAL A 57 14.87 -15.64 -10.16
N MET A 58 13.92 -16.12 -10.95
CA MET A 58 14.14 -16.42 -12.35
C MET A 58 13.96 -15.13 -13.15
N ARG A 59 15.04 -14.66 -13.76
CA ARG A 59 15.02 -13.50 -14.66
C ARG A 59 14.67 -13.96 -16.07
N PHE A 60 13.51 -13.54 -16.56
CA PHE A 60 13.09 -13.79 -17.94
C PHE A 60 13.26 -12.51 -18.75
N GLY A 61 13.98 -12.59 -19.89
CA GLY A 61 14.20 -11.42 -20.77
C GLY A 61 12.96 -10.98 -21.57
N SER A 62 11.87 -11.76 -21.54
CA SER A 62 10.61 -11.43 -22.22
C SER A 62 9.45 -12.20 -21.61
N LEU A 63 8.26 -11.61 -21.65
CA LEU A 63 7.03 -12.18 -21.10
C LEU A 63 6.62 -13.48 -21.84
N ASP A 64 6.93 -13.59 -23.14
CA ASP A 64 6.71 -14.81 -23.94
C ASP A 64 7.51 -16.03 -23.41
N LYS A 65 8.76 -15.80 -22.98
CA LYS A 65 9.62 -16.85 -22.43
C LYS A 65 9.13 -17.33 -21.06
N LEU A 66 8.66 -16.41 -20.22
CA LEU A 66 8.04 -16.74 -18.94
C LEU A 66 6.79 -17.60 -19.14
N ARG A 67 5.93 -17.22 -20.10
CA ARG A 67 4.69 -17.94 -20.38
C ARG A 67 4.93 -19.38 -20.84
N LYS A 68 5.88 -19.58 -21.76
CA LYS A 68 6.29 -20.93 -22.21
C LYS A 68 6.82 -21.79 -21.05
N HIS A 69 7.62 -21.19 -20.16
CA HIS A 69 8.13 -21.89 -18.98
C HIS A 69 7.03 -22.29 -17.99
N LEU A 70 6.01 -21.46 -17.82
CA LEU A 70 4.87 -21.74 -16.96
C LEU A 70 3.94 -22.82 -17.55
N ASP A 71 3.82 -22.88 -18.87
CA ASP A 71 3.02 -23.89 -19.59
C ASP A 71 3.66 -25.28 -19.57
N THR A 72 4.97 -25.35 -19.30
CA THR A 72 5.76 -26.60 -19.24
C THR A 72 5.87 -27.17 -17.80
N LEU A 73 5.34 -26.46 -16.80
CA LEU A 73 5.38 -26.79 -15.38
C LEU A 73 4.08 -27.48 -14.96
#